data_AF-A0A2J8TNR4-F1
#
_entry.id   AF-A0A2J8TNR4-F1
#
_cell.length_a   1.000
_cell.length_b   1.000
_cell.length_c   1.000
_cell.angle_alpha   90.00
_cell.angle_beta   90.00
_cell.angle_gamma   90.00
#
_symmetry.space_group_name_H-M   'P 1'
#
loop_
_entity.id
_entity.type
_entity.pdbx_description
1 polymer ?
#
loop_
_entity_poly.entity_id
_entity_poly.type
_entity_poly.pdbx_seq_one_letter_code
_entity_poly.pdbx_strand_id
1 'polypeptide(L)'
;MNAMKRGLCCVLLLCGAVFALPSQEIHARVRRGARSYQVICRDEKTQMIYQQHQSWLRPVLRSNRVEYCWCNSGRAQCHSVPVRSCSEPRCFNGGTCQQALYFSDFVCQCPEGFAGKCCEIDTRATCYEDQGISYRGTWSTAESGAECTNWNSSALA
;
A
#
# COMPACT_ATOMS: atom_id res chain seq x y z
N MET A 1 7.33 -71.17 44.90
CA MET A 1 8.41 -70.51 44.15
C MET A 1 8.09 -70.50 42.67
N ASN A 2 7.66 -69.32 42.21
CA ASN A 2 8.02 -68.74 40.92
C ASN A 2 7.41 -69.49 39.71
N ALA A 3 6.13 -69.31 39.35
CA ALA A 3 5.46 -68.02 39.06
C ALA A 3 6.29 -67.02 38.23
N MET A 4 7.50 -67.38 37.79
CA MET A 4 8.44 -66.55 37.01
C MET A 4 8.99 -67.32 35.81
N LYS A 5 8.12 -68.03 35.07
CA LYS A 5 8.52 -68.64 33.78
C LYS A 5 7.40 -68.72 32.73
N ARG A 6 6.14 -68.49 33.13
CA ARG A 6 5.01 -68.34 32.20
C ARG A 6 4.71 -66.89 31.81
N GLY A 7 5.21 -65.91 32.57
CA GLY A 7 5.08 -64.48 32.25
C GLY A 7 6.05 -63.97 31.18
N LEU A 8 7.20 -64.63 30.97
CA LEU A 8 8.21 -64.17 30.00
C LEU A 8 7.93 -64.55 28.54
N CYS A 9 7.12 -65.58 28.26
CA CYS A 9 6.75 -65.92 26.87
C CYS A 9 5.66 -65.00 26.31
N CYS A 10 4.74 -64.50 27.15
CA CYS A 10 3.67 -63.60 26.69
C CYS A 10 4.17 -62.17 26.44
N VAL A 11 5.24 -61.73 27.12
CA VAL A 11 5.81 -60.38 26.92
C VAL A 11 6.66 -60.31 25.64
N LEU A 12 7.34 -61.39 25.26
CA LEU A 12 8.17 -61.41 24.04
C LEU A 12 7.36 -61.53 22.73
N LEU A 13 6.13 -62.04 22.78
CA LEU A 13 5.22 -62.06 21.62
C LEU A 13 4.51 -60.71 21.40
N LEU A 14 4.51 -59.80 22.39
CA LEU A 14 3.96 -58.45 22.27
C LEU A 14 4.98 -57.41 21.78
N CYS A 15 6.28 -57.71 21.79
CA CYS A 15 7.34 -56.83 21.27
C CYS A 15 7.68 -57.03 19.78
N GLY A 16 7.08 -58.03 19.11
CA GLY A 16 7.44 -58.45 17.74
C GLY A 16 6.69 -57.75 16.61
N ALA A 17 5.67 -56.94 16.90
CA ALA A 17 4.95 -56.15 15.90
C ALA A 17 5.23 -54.67 16.15
N VAL A 18 6.50 -54.28 16.05
CA VAL A 18 6.86 -52.90 15.75
C VAL A 18 6.12 -52.56 14.45
N PHE A 19 5.10 -51.73 14.58
CA PHE A 19 4.39 -51.14 13.46
C PHE A 19 5.42 -50.45 12.56
N ALA A 20 5.84 -51.12 11.49
CA ALA A 20 6.43 -50.46 10.33
C ALA A 20 5.31 -49.69 9.62
N LEU A 21 4.85 -48.61 10.24
CA LEU A 21 4.10 -47.57 9.53
C LEU A 21 5.12 -46.92 8.58
N PRO A 22 4.93 -46.99 7.26
CA PRO A 22 5.81 -46.27 6.34
C PRO A 22 5.71 -44.79 6.68
N SER A 23 6.85 -44.18 7.01
CA SER A 23 6.96 -42.74 7.18
C SER A 23 6.62 -42.06 5.87
N GLN A 24 5.40 -41.53 5.85
CA GLN A 24 4.83 -40.45 5.05
C GLN A 24 5.77 -39.72 4.09
N GLU A 25 5.41 -39.71 2.81
CA GLU A 25 5.68 -38.57 1.92
C GLU A 25 4.36 -38.24 1.22
N ILE A 26 3.42 -37.59 1.92
CA ILE A 26 2.35 -36.88 1.24
C ILE A 26 3.07 -35.71 0.58
N HIS A 27 3.34 -35.81 -0.72
CA HIS A 27 3.73 -34.68 -1.53
C HIS A 27 2.58 -33.68 -1.47
N ALA A 28 2.62 -32.78 -0.48
CA ALA A 28 1.76 -31.63 -0.45
C ALA A 28 2.09 -30.85 -1.72
N ARG A 29 1.22 -30.95 -2.73
CA ARG A 29 1.30 -30.13 -3.92
C ARG A 29 1.01 -28.72 -3.44
N VAL A 30 2.07 -27.98 -3.07
CA VAL A 30 1.99 -26.54 -2.86
C VAL A 30 1.43 -26.00 -4.17
N ARG A 31 0.15 -25.58 -4.15
CA ARG A 31 -0.35 -24.71 -5.21
C ARG A 31 0.53 -23.48 -5.10
N ARG A 32 1.55 -23.37 -5.97
CA ARG A 32 2.18 -22.07 -6.22
C ARG A 32 0.99 -21.18 -6.56
N GLY A 33 0.67 -20.23 -5.68
CA GLY A 33 -0.45 -19.33 -5.89
C GLY A 33 -0.37 -18.82 -7.32
N ALA A 34 -1.52 -18.70 -7.99
CA ALA A 34 -1.55 -18.01 -9.28
C ALA A 34 -0.84 -16.66 -9.06
N ARG A 35 0.20 -16.39 -9.86
CA ARG A 35 0.95 -15.14 -9.78
C ARG A 35 -0.06 -14.03 -10.13
N SER A 36 -0.68 -13.44 -9.11
CA SER A 36 -1.59 -12.31 -9.29
C SER A 36 -0.71 -11.11 -9.61
N TYR A 37 -0.44 -10.90 -10.89
CA TYR A 37 0.24 -9.71 -11.33
C TYR A 37 -0.70 -8.54 -11.11
N GLN A 38 -0.47 -7.79 -10.04
CA GLN A 38 -1.19 -6.56 -9.81
C GLN A 38 -0.72 -5.54 -10.85
N VAL A 39 -1.61 -5.20 -11.77
CA VAL A 39 -1.37 -4.17 -12.77
C VAL A 39 -1.47 -2.81 -12.08
N ILE A 40 -0.35 -2.09 -12.04
CA ILE A 40 -0.25 -0.77 -11.41
C ILE A 40 0.29 0.27 -12.40
N CYS A 41 -0.11 1.52 -12.19
CA CYS A 41 0.45 2.68 -12.87
C CYS A 41 1.05 3.63 -11.82
N ARG A 42 2.20 4.23 -12.12
CA ARG A 42 2.85 5.21 -11.25
C ARG A 42 2.85 6.57 -11.93
N ASP A 43 2.36 7.59 -11.24
CA ASP A 43 2.43 8.96 -11.73
C ASP A 43 3.86 9.49 -11.59
N GLU A 44 4.45 9.96 -12.69
CA GLU A 44 5.85 10.38 -12.73
C GLU A 44 6.13 11.61 -11.84
N LYS A 45 5.14 12.49 -11.67
CA LYS A 45 5.30 13.76 -10.97
C LYS A 45 5.11 13.62 -9.47
N THR A 46 4.07 12.91 -9.06
CA THR A 46 3.67 12.75 -7.65
C THR A 46 4.15 11.44 -7.04
N GLN A 47 4.67 10.52 -7.86
CA GLN A 47 5.07 9.17 -7.47
C GLN A 47 3.92 8.32 -6.90
N MET A 48 2.67 8.77 -7.02
CA MET A 48 1.48 8.05 -6.57
C MET A 48 1.25 6.79 -7.41
N ILE A 49 0.76 5.73 -6.75
CA ILE A 49 0.48 4.44 -7.37
C ILE A 49 -1.03 4.27 -7.52
N TYR A 50 -1.46 3.94 -8.73
CA TYR A 50 -2.84 3.70 -9.10
C TYR A 50 -3.03 2.25 -9.55
N GLN A 51 -4.10 1.62 -9.08
CA GLN A 51 -4.50 0.28 -9.49
C GLN A 51 -5.15 0.32 -10.88
N GLN A 52 -5.33 -0.86 -11.49
CA GLN A 52 -6.02 -0.99 -12.78
C GLN A 52 -7.40 -0.31 -12.77
N HIS A 53 -7.71 0.44 -13.83
CA HIS A 53 -8.93 1.24 -14.00
C HIS A 53 -9.10 2.44 -13.05
N GLN A 54 -8.16 2.72 -12.15
CA GLN A 54 -8.17 3.98 -11.41
C GLN A 54 -7.76 5.14 -12.32
N SER A 55 -8.25 6.33 -11.98
CA SER A 55 -7.97 7.58 -12.71
C SER A 55 -7.46 8.68 -11.78
N TRP A 56 -6.74 9.64 -12.36
CA TRP A 56 -6.20 10.79 -11.66
C TRP A 56 -6.03 11.98 -12.60
N LEU A 57 -5.94 13.17 -12.00
CA LEU A 57 -5.65 14.40 -12.72
C LEU A 57 -4.18 14.78 -12.54
N ARG A 58 -3.51 15.06 -13.67
CA ARG A 58 -2.13 15.57 -13.68
C ARG A 58 -2.13 17.07 -14.03
N PRO A 59 -1.64 17.94 -13.13
CA PRO A 59 -1.67 19.39 -13.36
C PRO A 59 -0.55 19.82 -14.31
N VAL A 60 -0.93 20.55 -15.37
CA VAL A 60 -0.01 21.13 -16.37
C VAL A 60 0.37 22.53 -15.93
N LEU A 61 1.66 22.79 -15.70
CA LEU A 61 2.18 23.99 -15.01
C LEU A 61 1.93 25.33 -15.74
N ARG A 62 1.37 25.34 -16.96
CA ARG A 62 1.28 26.55 -17.82
C ARG A 62 -0.02 26.67 -18.64
N SER A 63 -1.11 26.00 -18.27
CA SER A 63 -2.37 26.06 -19.04
C SER A 63 -3.61 25.96 -18.14
N ASN A 64 -4.74 26.55 -18.55
CA ASN A 64 -6.07 26.31 -17.95
C ASN A 64 -6.63 24.93 -18.34
N ARG A 65 -5.78 23.90 -18.32
CA ARG A 65 -6.08 22.53 -18.70
C ARG A 65 -5.28 21.60 -17.80
N VAL A 66 -5.85 20.43 -17.53
CA VAL A 66 -5.17 19.33 -16.85
C VAL A 66 -5.20 18.11 -17.74
N GLU A 67 -4.36 17.12 -17.46
CA GLU A 67 -4.48 15.81 -18.09
C GLU A 67 -5.33 14.91 -17.21
N TYR A 68 -6.35 14.31 -17.79
CA TYR A 68 -7.07 13.20 -17.18
C TYR A 68 -6.37 11.91 -17.61
N CYS A 69 -5.83 11.21 -16.63
CA CYS A 69 -5.11 9.95 -16.81
C CYS A 69 -5.90 8.80 -16.20
N TRP A 70 -5.87 7.63 -16.84
CA TRP A 70 -6.36 6.39 -16.24
C TRP A 70 -5.37 5.25 -16.44
N CYS A 71 -5.35 4.31 -15.49
CA CYS A 71 -4.48 3.15 -15.57
C CYS A 71 -5.10 2.05 -16.42
N ASN A 72 -4.49 1.76 -17.56
CA ASN A 72 -4.90 0.67 -18.43
C ASN A 72 -3.71 -0.26 -18.72
N SER A 73 -3.80 -1.50 -18.28
CA SER A 73 -2.76 -2.52 -18.51
C SER A 73 -1.33 -2.06 -18.15
N GLY A 74 -1.19 -1.29 -17.07
CA GLY A 74 0.10 -0.83 -16.54
C GLY A 74 0.65 0.41 -17.24
N ARG A 75 -0.13 1.00 -18.15
CA ARG A 75 0.20 2.26 -18.81
C ARG A 75 -0.80 3.33 -18.43
N ALA A 76 -0.30 4.52 -18.09
CA ALA A 76 -1.13 5.70 -17.94
C ALA A 76 -1.60 6.14 -19.34
N GLN A 77 -2.91 6.13 -19.56
CA GLN A 77 -3.53 6.70 -20.75
C GLN A 77 -4.06 8.07 -20.37
N CYS A 78 -3.50 9.13 -20.97
CA CYS A 78 -3.76 10.51 -20.60
C CYS A 78 -4.28 11.31 -21.78
N HIS A 79 -5.19 12.25 -21.53
CA HIS A 79 -5.62 13.24 -22.51
C HIS A 79 -5.91 14.58 -21.83
N SER A 80 -5.81 15.68 -22.59
CA SER A 80 -6.04 17.02 -22.06
C SER A 80 -7.54 17.32 -21.93
N VAL A 81 -7.94 17.79 -20.76
CA VAL A 81 -9.33 18.20 -20.46
C VAL A 81 -9.36 19.65 -19.97
N PRO A 82 -10.41 20.42 -20.32
CA PRO A 82 -10.59 21.76 -19.79
C PRO A 82 -10.94 21.70 -18.30
N VAL A 83 -10.52 22.73 -17.56
CA VAL A 83 -10.83 22.89 -16.14
C VAL A 83 -11.56 24.19 -15.87
N ARG A 84 -12.22 24.22 -14.71
CA ARG A 84 -12.81 25.41 -14.11
C ARG A 84 -12.33 25.53 -12.67
N SER A 85 -12.49 26.71 -12.07
CA SER A 85 -12.30 26.87 -10.63
C SER A 85 -13.27 25.99 -9.85
N CYS A 86 -12.80 25.43 -8.74
CA CYS A 86 -13.67 24.67 -7.84
C CYS A 86 -14.76 25.57 -7.24
N SER A 87 -15.95 25.00 -7.01
CA SER A 87 -17.06 25.71 -6.35
C SER A 87 -16.76 26.01 -4.87
N GLU A 88 -15.96 25.14 -4.23
CA GLU A 88 -15.57 25.25 -2.83
C GLU A 88 -14.04 25.19 -2.70
N PRO A 89 -13.46 25.90 -1.71
CA PRO A 89 -12.03 25.84 -1.45
C PRO A 89 -11.66 24.47 -0.87
N ARG A 90 -11.03 23.62 -1.69
CA ARG A 90 -10.54 22.28 -1.29
C ARG A 90 -9.03 22.20 -1.06
N CYS A 91 -8.29 23.25 -1.40
CA CYS A 91 -6.85 23.32 -1.25
C CYS A 91 -6.48 24.23 -0.08
N PHE A 92 -5.53 23.79 0.74
CA PHE A 92 -4.98 24.52 1.87
C PHE A 92 -3.80 25.41 1.45
N ASN A 93 -3.34 26.24 2.38
CA ASN A 93 -2.08 26.99 2.28
C ASN A 93 -1.95 27.87 1.00
N GLY A 94 -3.06 28.43 0.52
CA GLY A 94 -3.08 29.26 -0.69
C GLY A 94 -3.02 28.48 -2.01
N GLY A 95 -3.23 27.16 -1.97
CA GLY A 95 -3.32 26.33 -3.16
C GLY A 95 -4.48 26.73 -4.08
N THR A 96 -4.24 26.69 -5.40
CA THR A 96 -5.27 26.99 -6.39
C THR A 96 -6.01 25.71 -6.78
N CYS A 97 -7.34 25.69 -6.63
CA CYS A 97 -8.18 24.53 -6.93
C CYS A 97 -8.70 24.56 -8.36
N GLN A 98 -8.40 23.51 -9.12
CA GLN A 98 -8.91 23.30 -10.48
C GLN A 98 -9.73 22.01 -10.54
N GLN A 99 -10.98 22.10 -10.98
CA GLN A 99 -11.87 20.97 -11.20
C GLN A 99 -11.98 20.67 -12.69
N ALA A 100 -11.93 19.39 -13.05
CA ALA A 100 -12.23 18.96 -14.42
C ALA A 100 -13.66 19.36 -14.82
N LEU A 101 -13.86 19.80 -16.06
CA LEU A 101 -15.18 20.30 -16.48
C LEU A 101 -16.25 19.19 -16.56
N TYR A 102 -15.83 17.99 -16.97
CA TYR A 102 -16.72 16.85 -17.24
C TYR A 102 -16.68 15.75 -16.16
N PHE A 103 -15.81 15.89 -15.15
CA PHE A 103 -15.61 14.91 -14.08
C PHE A 103 -15.62 15.62 -12.72
N SER A 104 -15.99 14.92 -11.65
CA SER A 104 -16.00 15.49 -10.30
C SER A 104 -14.60 15.69 -9.70
N ASP A 105 -13.59 15.07 -10.30
CA ASP A 105 -12.19 15.13 -9.87
C ASP A 105 -11.63 16.55 -9.91
N PHE A 106 -10.71 16.80 -8.98
CA PHE A 106 -10.01 18.08 -8.86
C PHE A 106 -8.53 17.85 -8.57
N VAL A 107 -7.76 18.90 -8.82
CA VAL A 107 -6.34 18.96 -8.48
C VAL A 107 -6.02 20.30 -7.84
N CYS A 108 -5.13 20.26 -6.85
CA CYS A 108 -4.59 21.45 -6.23
C CYS A 108 -3.23 21.79 -6.84
N GLN A 109 -3.09 23.03 -7.31
CA GLN A 109 -1.79 23.59 -7.63
C GLN A 109 -1.20 24.19 -6.35
N CYS A 110 -0.28 23.46 -5.72
CA CYS A 110 0.33 23.88 -4.48
C CYS A 110 1.41 24.95 -4.70
N PRO A 111 1.46 25.97 -3.83
CA PRO A 111 2.58 26.90 -3.83
C PRO A 111 3.86 26.22 -3.37
N GLU A 112 4.99 26.86 -3.66
CA GLU A 112 6.29 26.34 -3.26
C GLU A 112 6.38 26.18 -1.74
N GLY A 113 6.88 25.03 -1.29
CA GLY A 113 6.93 24.65 0.12
C GLY A 113 5.75 23.79 0.57
N PHE A 114 4.70 23.63 -0.23
CA PHE A 114 3.56 22.77 0.11
C PHE A 114 3.36 21.62 -0.87
N ALA A 115 2.87 20.50 -0.35
CA ALA A 115 2.63 19.27 -1.10
C ALA A 115 1.39 18.53 -0.56
N GLY A 116 1.07 17.39 -1.18
CA GLY A 116 -0.13 16.61 -0.85
C GLY A 116 -1.28 16.87 -1.82
N LYS A 117 -2.37 16.13 -1.64
CA LYS A 117 -3.52 16.18 -2.56
C LYS A 117 -4.25 17.52 -2.47
N CYS A 118 -4.27 18.08 -1.27
CA CYS A 118 -4.92 19.32 -0.90
C CYS A 118 -3.92 20.39 -0.43
N CYS A 119 -2.62 20.23 -0.71
CA CYS A 119 -1.56 21.13 -0.21
C CYS A 119 -1.45 21.17 1.32
N GLU A 120 -1.81 20.08 1.98
CA GLU A 120 -1.85 19.93 3.44
C GLU A 120 -0.48 19.67 4.07
N ILE A 121 0.51 19.24 3.28
CA ILE A 121 1.86 18.90 3.76
C ILE A 121 2.76 20.12 3.61
N ASP A 122 3.41 20.54 4.68
CA ASP A 122 4.44 21.58 4.68
C ASP A 122 5.82 20.94 4.52
N THR A 123 6.39 21.03 3.33
CA THR A 123 7.72 20.45 3.02
C THR A 123 8.88 21.22 3.63
N ARG A 124 8.64 22.42 4.20
CA ARG A 124 9.66 23.25 4.84
C ARG A 124 9.63 23.14 6.37
N ALA A 125 8.60 22.55 6.94
CA ALA A 125 8.50 22.33 8.38
C ALA A 125 9.56 21.34 8.87
N THR A 126 10.51 21.83 9.67
CA THR A 126 11.58 21.01 10.28
C THR A 126 11.31 20.67 11.74
N CYS A 127 10.52 21.48 12.43
CA CYS A 127 10.17 21.32 13.84
C CYS A 127 8.65 21.35 14.00
N TYR A 128 8.15 20.67 15.02
CA TYR A 128 6.77 20.80 15.46
C TYR A 128 6.67 21.86 16.57
N GLU A 129 5.47 22.39 16.77
CA GLU A 129 5.15 23.33 17.85
C GLU A 129 4.33 22.62 18.93
N ASP A 130 4.44 23.08 20.19
CA ASP A 130 3.74 22.53 21.35
C ASP A 130 3.81 20.99 21.46
N GLN A 131 2.66 20.32 21.42
CA GLN A 131 2.52 18.86 21.46
C GLN A 131 2.64 18.20 20.07
N GLY A 132 2.80 18.99 19.00
CA GLY A 132 2.97 18.50 17.64
C GLY A 132 1.73 17.91 16.96
N ILE A 133 0.53 18.07 17.54
CA ILE A 133 -0.74 17.56 16.99
C ILE A 133 -1.06 18.17 15.61
N SER A 134 -0.66 19.43 15.42
CA SER A 134 -0.83 20.17 14.17
C SER A 134 0.34 19.98 13.19
N TYR A 135 1.36 19.19 13.51
CA TYR A 135 2.51 19.01 12.63
C TYR A 135 2.07 18.40 11.29
N ARG A 136 2.53 19.01 10.19
CA ARG A 136 2.26 18.58 8.82
C ARG A 136 3.54 18.50 7.97
N GLY A 137 4.69 18.37 8.62
CA GLY A 137 5.97 18.21 7.93
C GLY A 137 6.19 16.81 7.38
N THR A 138 7.36 16.59 6.78
CA THR A 138 7.71 15.33 6.08
C THR A 138 8.64 14.42 6.89
N TRP A 139 8.77 14.65 8.19
CA TRP A 139 9.68 13.86 9.03
C TRP A 139 9.17 12.43 9.20
N SER A 140 10.00 11.45 8.83
CA SER A 140 9.64 10.02 8.80
C SER A 140 10.56 9.13 9.64
N THR A 141 11.44 9.68 10.47
CA THR A 141 12.38 8.90 11.26
C THR A 141 12.12 9.12 12.75
N ALA A 142 11.92 8.04 13.51
CA ALA A 142 11.76 8.12 14.96
C ALA A 142 13.10 8.43 15.67
N GLU A 143 13.04 8.84 16.94
CA GLU A 143 14.23 9.07 17.78
C GLU A 143 15.13 7.83 17.88
N SER A 144 14.53 6.64 17.82
CA SER A 144 15.25 5.36 17.79
C SER A 144 15.98 5.08 16.47
N GLY A 145 15.82 5.93 15.46
CA GLY A 145 16.31 5.72 14.09
C GLY A 145 15.44 4.79 13.24
N ALA A 146 14.29 4.35 13.75
CA ALA A 146 13.35 3.56 12.96
C ALA A 146 12.59 4.43 11.94
N GLU A 147 12.47 3.94 10.71
CA GLU A 147 11.66 4.60 9.68
C GLU A 147 10.16 4.36 9.89
N CYS A 148 9.35 5.38 9.69
CA CYS A 148 7.91 5.32 9.78
C CYS A 148 7.34 4.46 8.65
N THR A 149 6.45 3.54 9.01
CA THR A 149 5.64 2.80 8.05
C THR A 149 4.67 3.76 7.36
N ASN A 150 4.45 3.57 6.05
CA ASN A 150 3.44 4.32 5.32
C ASN A 150 2.04 4.07 5.91
N TRP A 151 1.33 5.14 6.28
CA TRP A 151 0.00 5.11 6.89
C TRP A 151 -1.06 4.39 6.04
N ASN A 152 -0.90 4.35 4.72
CA ASN A 152 -1.79 3.64 3.80
C ASN A 152 -1.31 2.22 3.46
N SER A 153 -0.29 1.70 4.15
CA SER A 153 0.21 0.35 3.94
C SER A 153 -0.81 -0.69 4.40
N SER A 154 -1.02 -1.73 3.60
CA SER A 154 -1.83 -2.89 4.00
C SER A 154 -1.27 -3.62 5.22
N ALA A 155 -0.03 -3.36 5.61
CA ALA A 155 0.56 -3.91 6.83
C ALA A 155 -0.04 -3.33 8.13
N LEU A 156 -0.77 -2.21 8.04
CA LEU A 156 -1.43 -1.55 9.17
C LEU A 156 -2.94 -1.87 9.26
N ALA A 157 -3.46 -2.66 8.32
CA ALA A 157 -4.89 -2.98 8.17
C ALA A 157 -5.28 -4.30 8.85
#